data_AF-A0A873WZV0-F1
#
_entry.id   AF-A0A873WZV0-F1
#
_cell.length_a   1.000
_cell.length_b   1.000
_cell.length_c   1.000
_cell.angle_alpha   90.00
_cell.angle_beta   90.00
_cell.angle_gamma   90.00
#
_symmetry.space_group_name_H-M   'P 1'
#
loop_
_entity.id
_entity.type
_entity.pdbx_description
1 polymer ?
#
loop_
_entity_poly.entity_id
_entity_poly.type
_entity_poly.pdbx_seq_one_letter_code
_entity_poly.pdbx_strand_id
1 'polypeptide(L)'
;GWKVFAPAGVSPTVMNLHRGILNILQLNLKKTQNIYELQEAGAQGVCRTHYVITEDPKANHIVVTKSKDLSHCQERIIKDIGLAYLERCAECTERIKSLIETATYNYVMKPAAAGVLIAEATVEEVHQFSPLNEIHGAAMMEAKQTLAFVEIEKTPVLPIKADYLARGSLQYEFATEILQTPIQLLKITDAPAQIIEVLKHLVENNVAMVHDDAPLKFVQLVQLLRFATLENIEAIWAQSRTNP
;
A
#
# COMPACT_ATOMS: atom_id res chain seq x y z
N GLY A 1 18.27 -1.42 -8.67
CA GLY A 1 17.23 -0.91 -7.76
C GLY A 1 17.78 -0.86 -6.35
N TRP A 2 17.25 0.04 -5.52
CA TRP A 2 17.63 0.17 -4.11
C TRP A 2 17.25 -1.12 -3.36
N LYS A 3 18.14 -1.59 -2.49
CA LYS A 3 17.87 -2.72 -1.58
C LYS A 3 17.63 -2.17 -0.19
N VAL A 4 16.58 -2.67 0.47
CA VAL A 4 16.27 -2.31 1.85
C VAL A 4 16.86 -3.38 2.77
N PHE A 5 17.43 -2.97 3.90
CA PHE A 5 18.00 -3.88 4.89
C PHE A 5 17.40 -3.60 6.25
N ALA A 6 17.08 -4.67 7.00
CA ALA A 6 16.57 -4.54 8.36
C ALA A 6 16.77 -5.83 9.16
N PRO A 7 16.72 -5.77 10.50
CA PRO A 7 16.72 -6.94 11.35
C PRO A 7 15.57 -7.92 11.05
N ALA A 8 15.80 -9.21 11.32
CA ALA A 8 14.83 -10.28 11.07
C ALA A 8 13.49 -10.07 11.80
N GLY A 9 13.52 -9.47 12.99
CA GLY A 9 12.32 -9.22 13.82
C GLY A 9 11.38 -8.14 13.28
N VAL A 10 11.75 -7.38 12.26
CA VAL A 10 10.89 -6.35 11.69
C VAL A 10 9.86 -7.00 10.76
N SER A 11 8.57 -6.83 11.07
CA SER A 11 7.48 -7.40 10.27
C SER A 11 7.42 -6.78 8.85
N PRO A 12 6.89 -7.51 7.86
CA PRO A 12 6.71 -6.97 6.50
C PRO A 12 5.86 -5.69 6.46
N THR A 13 4.81 -5.59 7.29
CA THR A 13 3.97 -4.40 7.37
C THR A 13 4.77 -3.16 7.81
N VAL A 14 5.61 -3.30 8.84
CA VAL A 14 6.50 -2.22 9.28
C VAL A 14 7.54 -1.91 8.19
N MET A 15 8.01 -2.93 7.46
CA MET A 15 8.90 -2.72 6.32
C MET A 15 8.25 -1.85 5.23
N ASN A 16 6.99 -2.11 4.91
CA ASN A 16 6.24 -1.33 3.90
C ASN A 16 6.06 0.14 4.32
N LEU A 17 5.89 0.43 5.61
CA LEU A 17 5.88 1.82 6.10
C LEU A 17 7.22 2.51 5.83
N HIS A 18 8.34 1.84 6.11
CA HIS A 18 9.68 2.37 5.84
C HIS A 18 9.92 2.55 4.33
N ARG A 19 9.46 1.61 3.50
CA ARG A 19 9.49 1.75 2.03
C ARG A 19 8.72 2.99 1.57
N GLY A 20 7.56 3.29 2.16
CA GLY A 20 6.81 4.52 1.90
C GLY A 20 7.59 5.79 2.22
N ILE A 21 8.32 5.81 3.34
CA ILE A 21 9.19 6.95 3.73
C ILE A 21 10.37 7.07 2.75
N LEU A 22 11.08 5.97 2.50
CA LEU A 22 12.24 5.94 1.59
C LEU A 22 11.85 6.26 0.14
N ASN A 23 10.61 6.00 -0.27
CA ASN A 23 10.10 6.31 -1.60
C ASN A 23 10.07 7.81 -1.91
N ILE A 24 9.95 8.67 -0.88
CA ILE A 24 10.08 10.12 -1.05
C ILE A 24 11.50 10.49 -1.51
N LEU A 25 12.51 9.76 -1.03
CA LEU A 25 13.93 10.00 -1.33
C LEU A 25 14.37 9.39 -2.67
N GLN A 26 13.50 8.62 -3.33
CA GLN A 26 13.75 8.05 -4.65
C GLN A 26 13.62 9.13 -5.72
N LEU A 27 14.75 9.69 -6.14
CA LEU A 27 14.86 10.75 -7.15
C LEU A 27 15.87 10.35 -8.24
N ASN A 28 15.46 10.44 -9.50
CA ASN A 28 16.34 10.24 -10.66
C ASN A 28 16.54 11.56 -11.41
N LEU A 29 17.22 12.51 -10.76
CA LEU A 29 17.51 13.84 -11.33
C LEU A 29 18.52 13.75 -12.47
N LYS A 30 18.15 14.28 -13.65
CA LYS A 30 19.08 14.46 -14.77
C LYS A 30 19.69 15.85 -14.73
N LYS A 31 21.01 15.96 -14.95
CA LYS A 31 21.72 17.24 -14.99
C LYS A 31 21.51 18.04 -16.29
N THR A 32 21.02 17.39 -17.35
CA THR A 32 20.99 17.94 -18.71
C THR A 32 19.61 18.38 -19.16
N GLN A 33 18.56 18.05 -18.42
CA GLN A 33 17.16 18.25 -18.81
C GLN A 33 16.36 18.73 -17.62
N ASN A 34 15.63 19.83 -17.80
CA ASN A 34 14.74 20.36 -16.77
C ASN A 34 13.35 19.75 -16.83
N ILE A 35 12.95 19.21 -17.99
CA ILE A 35 11.68 18.51 -18.16
C ILE A 35 11.97 17.21 -18.89
N TYR A 36 11.57 16.09 -18.30
CA TYR A 36 11.76 14.77 -18.90
C TYR A 36 10.84 13.73 -18.29
N GLU A 37 10.81 12.58 -18.93
CA GLU A 37 10.05 11.41 -18.55
C GLU A 37 10.96 10.19 -18.47
N LEU A 38 10.64 9.26 -17.56
CA LEU A 38 11.23 7.94 -17.49
C LEU A 38 10.27 6.94 -16.81
N GLN A 39 10.61 5.65 -16.91
CA GLN A 39 10.07 4.62 -16.03
C GLN A 39 10.87 4.61 -14.72
N GLU A 40 10.20 4.78 -13.59
CA GLU A 40 10.86 4.87 -12.29
C GLU A 40 10.24 3.89 -11.29
N ALA A 41 11.11 3.09 -10.67
CA ALA A 41 10.74 2.22 -9.55
C ALA A 41 10.37 3.03 -8.31
N GLY A 42 9.42 2.51 -7.53
CA GLY A 42 8.99 3.04 -6.24
C GLY A 42 8.18 2.00 -5.47
N ALA A 43 7.54 2.43 -4.39
CA ALA A 43 6.71 1.56 -3.56
C ALA A 43 5.55 0.92 -4.35
N GLN A 44 4.97 1.65 -5.29
CA GLN A 44 3.82 1.22 -6.11
C GLN A 44 4.22 0.35 -7.33
N GLY A 45 5.52 0.14 -7.57
CA GLY A 45 6.03 -0.56 -8.75
C GLY A 45 6.93 0.31 -9.63
N VAL A 46 7.00 -0.01 -10.92
CA VAL A 46 7.76 0.73 -11.93
C VAL A 46 6.79 1.46 -12.85
N CYS A 47 6.68 2.78 -12.66
CA CYS A 47 5.65 3.59 -13.32
C CYS A 47 6.21 4.77 -14.09
N ARG A 48 5.43 5.22 -15.08
CA ARG A 48 5.73 6.41 -15.87
C ARG A 48 5.80 7.63 -14.96
N THR A 49 6.94 8.31 -15.00
CA THR A 49 7.25 9.41 -14.09
C THR A 49 7.76 10.61 -14.87
N HIS A 50 7.12 11.75 -14.65
CA HIS A 50 7.48 13.05 -15.21
C HIS A 50 8.18 13.89 -14.17
N TYR A 51 9.24 14.58 -14.59
CA TYR A 51 9.98 15.54 -13.79
C TYR A 51 9.93 16.92 -14.41
N VAL A 52 9.77 17.93 -13.56
CA VAL A 52 9.93 19.35 -13.87
C VAL A 52 10.85 19.96 -12.82
N ILE A 53 11.98 20.49 -13.25
CA ILE A 53 13.00 21.13 -12.40
C ILE A 53 13.01 22.61 -12.72
N THR A 54 12.74 23.43 -11.71
CA THR A 54 12.76 24.88 -11.81
C THR A 54 13.78 25.44 -10.82
N GLU A 55 14.76 26.17 -11.32
CA GLU A 55 15.70 26.89 -10.48
C GLU A 55 15.21 28.31 -10.28
N ASP A 56 15.09 28.74 -9.03
CA ASP A 56 14.83 30.14 -8.72
C ASP A 56 16.11 30.77 -8.13
N PRO A 57 16.85 31.52 -8.97
CA PRO A 57 18.13 32.10 -8.57
C PRO A 57 17.99 33.22 -7.53
N LYS A 58 16.79 33.79 -7.33
CA LYS A 58 16.57 34.86 -6.35
C LYS A 58 16.46 34.32 -4.93
N ALA A 59 15.79 33.18 -4.77
CA ALA A 59 15.63 32.51 -3.48
C ALA A 59 16.70 31.43 -3.21
N ASN A 60 17.63 31.22 -4.15
CA ASN A 60 18.70 30.23 -4.06
C ASN A 60 18.18 28.82 -3.73
N HIS A 61 17.06 28.46 -4.33
CA HIS A 61 16.40 27.16 -4.17
C HIS A 61 16.06 26.54 -5.53
N ILE A 62 16.01 25.21 -5.54
CA ILE A 62 15.63 24.40 -6.68
C ILE A 62 14.30 23.75 -6.33
N VAL A 63 13.27 23.98 -7.14
CA VAL A 63 11.97 23.34 -7.00
C VAL A 63 11.92 22.18 -7.98
N VAL A 64 11.66 20.98 -7.47
CA VAL A 64 11.44 19.79 -8.30
C VAL A 64 10.01 19.33 -8.11
N THR A 65 9.27 19.20 -9.20
CA THR A 65 7.98 18.52 -9.23
C THR A 65 8.14 17.20 -9.97
N LYS A 66 7.80 16.12 -9.29
CA LYS A 66 7.75 14.77 -9.83
C LYS A 66 6.30 14.30 -9.83
N SER A 67 5.80 13.85 -10.96
CA SER A 67 4.45 13.28 -11.09
C SER A 67 4.55 11.85 -11.59
N LYS A 68 3.94 10.92 -10.86
CA LYS A 68 3.85 9.50 -11.22
C LYS A 68 2.43 9.19 -11.67
N ASP A 69 2.32 8.68 -12.89
CA ASP A 69 1.09 8.12 -13.41
C ASP A 69 1.02 6.64 -12.99
N LEU A 70 0.27 6.38 -11.92
CA LEU A 70 0.13 5.04 -11.34
C LEU A 70 -0.80 4.14 -12.17
N SER A 71 -1.51 4.71 -13.15
CA SER A 71 -2.30 3.97 -14.13
C SER A 71 -1.43 3.44 -15.29
N HIS A 72 -0.23 3.98 -15.48
CA HIS A 72 0.72 3.57 -16.54
C HIS A 72 2.03 3.04 -15.95
N CYS A 73 1.98 1.79 -15.49
CA CYS A 73 3.14 1.09 -14.94
C CYS A 73 3.59 -0.08 -15.81
N GLN A 74 4.91 -0.21 -16.01
CA GLN A 74 5.51 -1.42 -16.59
C GLN A 74 5.36 -2.61 -15.64
N GLU A 75 5.52 -2.36 -14.34
CA GLU A 75 5.31 -3.32 -13.27
C GLU A 75 4.44 -2.65 -12.22
N ARG A 76 3.20 -3.14 -12.05
CA ARG A 76 2.26 -2.60 -11.08
C ARG A 76 2.15 -3.53 -9.89
N ILE A 77 2.31 -3.00 -8.67
CA ILE A 77 2.12 -3.77 -7.45
C ILE A 77 0.64 -3.72 -7.06
N ILE A 78 -0.12 -4.71 -7.52
CA ILE A 78 -1.56 -4.87 -7.22
C ILE A 78 -1.86 -6.34 -6.97
N LYS A 79 -2.86 -6.62 -6.13
CA LYS A 79 -3.35 -7.97 -5.87
C LYS A 79 -4.86 -8.03 -6.11
N ASP A 80 -5.23 -8.62 -7.22
CA ASP A 80 -6.63 -8.90 -7.56
C ASP A 80 -7.07 -10.25 -7.01
N ILE A 81 -8.27 -10.31 -6.44
CA ILE A 81 -8.88 -11.52 -5.89
C ILE A 81 -10.28 -11.66 -6.49
N GLY A 82 -10.60 -12.85 -7.01
CA GLY A 82 -11.93 -13.15 -7.56
C GLY A 82 -12.18 -12.65 -8.99
N LEU A 83 -11.16 -12.12 -9.68
CA LEU A 83 -11.29 -11.59 -11.05
C LEU A 83 -10.86 -12.56 -12.15
N ALA A 84 -10.60 -13.83 -11.83
CA ALA A 84 -10.02 -14.82 -12.76
C ALA A 84 -10.87 -15.10 -14.01
N TYR A 85 -12.18 -14.87 -13.94
CA TYR A 85 -13.12 -15.10 -15.03
C TYR A 85 -13.55 -13.81 -15.74
N LEU A 86 -12.98 -12.66 -15.38
CA LEU A 86 -13.29 -11.41 -16.06
C LEU A 86 -12.51 -11.30 -17.37
N GLU A 87 -13.23 -10.92 -18.43
CA GLU A 87 -12.62 -10.58 -19.71
C GLU A 87 -12.37 -9.08 -19.80
N ARG A 88 -11.21 -8.72 -20.36
CA ARG A 88 -10.86 -7.32 -20.57
C ARG A 88 -11.58 -6.77 -21.79
N CYS A 89 -12.49 -5.82 -21.58
CA CYS A 89 -13.13 -5.06 -22.65
C CYS A 89 -12.30 -3.80 -22.97
N ALA A 90 -11.51 -3.82 -24.04
CA ALA A 90 -10.66 -2.70 -24.45
C ALA A 90 -11.49 -1.42 -24.75
N GLU A 91 -12.55 -1.56 -25.54
CA GLU A 91 -13.46 -0.45 -25.89
C GLU A 91 -14.11 0.19 -24.64
N CYS A 92 -14.44 -0.63 -23.63
CA CYS A 92 -15.00 -0.15 -22.38
C CYS A 92 -13.98 0.69 -21.59
N THR A 93 -12.72 0.23 -21.54
CA THR A 93 -11.65 0.93 -20.81
C THR A 93 -11.21 2.25 -21.46
N GLU A 94 -11.46 2.42 -22.76
CA GLU A 94 -11.27 3.71 -23.44
C GLU A 94 -12.40 4.69 -23.12
N ARG A 95 -13.63 4.19 -22.93
CA ARG A 95 -14.80 5.01 -22.60
C ARG A 95 -14.85 5.42 -21.14
N ILE A 96 -14.50 4.50 -20.23
CA ILE A 96 -14.57 4.70 -18.78
C ILE A 96 -13.32 4.13 -18.14
N LYS A 97 -12.58 4.96 -17.41
CA LYS A 97 -11.52 4.52 -16.50
C LYS A 97 -12.10 4.40 -15.09
N SER A 98 -12.34 3.17 -14.66
CA SER A 98 -12.91 2.91 -13.33
C SER A 98 -11.95 3.21 -12.18
N LEU A 99 -10.65 3.26 -12.45
CA LEU A 99 -9.62 3.58 -11.47
C LEU A 99 -8.63 4.56 -12.10
N ILE A 100 -8.45 5.69 -11.44
CA ILE A 100 -7.49 6.73 -11.82
C ILE A 100 -6.60 6.97 -10.63
N GLU A 101 -5.29 6.84 -10.84
CA GLU A 101 -4.31 6.90 -9.78
C GLU A 101 -3.13 7.76 -10.20
N THR A 102 -2.78 8.72 -9.35
CA THR A 102 -1.68 9.65 -9.58
C THR A 102 -0.99 9.98 -8.27
N ALA A 103 0.32 10.20 -8.32
CA ALA A 103 1.09 10.68 -7.18
C ALA A 103 2.01 11.83 -7.57
N THR A 104 1.85 12.97 -6.91
CA THR A 104 2.65 14.17 -7.13
C THR A 104 3.55 14.40 -5.93
N TYR A 105 4.82 14.65 -6.20
CA TYR A 105 5.88 14.88 -5.24
C TYR A 105 6.49 16.25 -5.55
N ASN A 106 6.41 17.18 -4.61
CA ASN A 106 7.02 18.49 -4.73
C ASN A 106 8.19 18.58 -3.75
N TYR A 107 9.33 19.06 -4.22
CA TYR A 107 10.53 19.18 -3.43
C TYR A 107 11.04 20.60 -3.50
N VAL A 108 11.40 21.15 -2.33
CA VAL A 108 12.19 22.37 -2.21
C VAL A 108 13.59 21.94 -1.80
N MET A 109 14.56 22.24 -2.65
CA MET A 109 15.94 21.84 -2.47
C MET A 109 16.87 23.05 -2.39
N LYS A 110 17.95 22.94 -1.62
CA LYS A 110 18.97 23.97 -1.48
C LYS A 110 20.35 23.42 -1.85
N PRO A 111 21.20 24.20 -2.53
CA PRO A 111 22.59 23.84 -2.72
C PRO A 111 23.29 23.63 -1.37
N ALA A 112 24.10 22.58 -1.26
CA ALA A 112 24.88 22.25 -0.07
C ALA A 112 26.30 21.82 -0.48
N ALA A 113 27.25 21.86 0.46
CA ALA A 113 28.65 21.51 0.16
C ALA A 113 28.83 20.08 -0.40
N ALA A 114 27.95 19.15 0.00
CA ALA A 114 27.94 17.75 -0.47
C ALA A 114 27.01 17.51 -1.67
N GLY A 115 26.46 18.55 -2.29
CA GLY A 115 25.54 18.44 -3.42
C GLY A 115 24.26 19.24 -3.19
N VAL A 116 23.13 18.54 -3.06
CA VAL A 116 21.80 19.15 -2.91
C VAL A 116 21.15 18.60 -1.65
N LEU A 117 20.61 19.50 -0.83
CA LEU A 117 19.84 19.17 0.36
C LEU A 117 18.35 19.32 0.05
N ILE A 118 17.55 18.29 0.36
CA ILE A 118 16.10 18.41 0.36
C ILE A 118 15.71 19.19 1.62
N ALA A 119 15.25 20.43 1.46
CA ALA A 119 14.76 21.25 2.56
C ALA A 119 13.34 20.85 2.96
N GLU A 120 12.51 20.54 1.96
CA GLU A 120 11.15 20.07 2.15
C GLU A 120 10.74 19.15 1.00
N ALA A 121 9.92 18.14 1.29
CA ALA A 121 9.22 17.35 0.30
C ALA A 121 7.77 17.16 0.72
N THR A 122 6.84 17.40 -0.18
CA THR A 122 5.41 17.12 -0.01
C THR A 122 4.95 16.12 -1.06
N VAL A 123 4.14 15.16 -0.65
CA VAL A 123 3.58 14.13 -1.52
C VAL A 123 2.07 14.16 -1.38
N GLU A 124 1.39 14.11 -2.52
CA GLU A 124 -0.05 13.95 -2.64
C GLU A 124 -0.32 12.82 -3.62
N GLU A 125 -0.89 11.73 -3.12
CA GLU A 125 -1.29 10.57 -3.90
C GLU A 125 -2.80 10.41 -3.84
N VAL A 126 -3.42 10.27 -5.00
CA VAL A 126 -4.87 10.19 -5.17
C VAL A 126 -5.21 8.89 -5.88
N HIS A 127 -6.14 8.15 -5.29
CA HIS A 127 -6.79 6.98 -5.88
C HIS A 127 -8.27 7.28 -6.02
N GLN A 128 -8.75 7.44 -7.25
CA GLN A 128 -10.15 7.69 -7.55
C GLN A 128 -10.75 6.45 -8.20
N PHE A 129 -11.77 5.88 -7.56
CA PHE A 129 -12.53 4.75 -8.07
C PHE A 129 -13.95 5.18 -8.45
N SER A 130 -14.33 4.90 -9.69
CA SER A 130 -15.66 5.15 -10.23
C SER A 130 -16.22 3.86 -10.84
N PRO A 131 -17.21 3.20 -10.21
CA PRO A 131 -17.81 1.99 -10.77
C PRO A 131 -18.65 2.27 -12.03
N LEU A 132 -19.11 3.52 -12.17
CA LEU A 132 -19.86 4.04 -13.32
C LEU A 132 -19.11 5.25 -13.90
N ASN A 133 -19.78 6.09 -14.67
CA ASN A 133 -19.22 7.37 -15.09
C ASN A 133 -19.03 8.33 -13.90
N GLU A 134 -17.98 9.15 -13.92
CA GLU A 134 -17.58 10.06 -12.84
C GLU A 134 -18.69 11.04 -12.43
N ILE A 135 -19.59 11.37 -13.37
CA ILE A 135 -20.75 12.24 -13.16
C ILE A 135 -21.66 11.72 -12.03
N HIS A 136 -21.69 10.40 -11.80
CA HIS A 136 -22.54 9.78 -10.78
C HIS A 136 -21.85 9.61 -9.42
N GLY A 137 -20.66 10.21 -9.26
CA GLY A 137 -19.86 10.16 -8.06
C GLY A 137 -18.74 9.12 -8.12
N ALA A 138 -17.65 9.42 -7.44
CA ALA A 138 -16.48 8.56 -7.32
C ALA A 138 -16.08 8.45 -5.84
N ALA A 139 -15.56 7.29 -5.45
CA ALA A 139 -14.85 7.13 -4.20
C ALA A 139 -13.42 7.61 -4.37
N MET A 140 -12.90 8.37 -3.42
CA MET A 140 -11.53 8.91 -3.48
C MET A 140 -10.79 8.60 -2.19
N MET A 141 -9.57 8.10 -2.32
CA MET A 141 -8.59 8.04 -1.25
C MET A 141 -7.47 9.02 -1.56
N GLU A 142 -7.10 9.83 -0.58
CA GLU A 142 -5.99 10.77 -0.66
C GLU A 142 -4.96 10.43 0.42
N ALA A 143 -3.69 10.29 0.04
CA ALA A 143 -2.57 10.13 0.96
C ALA A 143 -1.62 11.33 0.85
N LYS A 144 -1.31 11.94 1.99
CA LYS A 144 -0.37 13.05 2.09
C LYS A 144 0.84 12.69 2.92
N GLN A 145 2.02 13.09 2.47
CA GLN A 145 3.25 12.98 3.24
C GLN A 145 3.99 14.32 3.21
N THR A 146 4.59 14.69 4.34
CA THR A 146 5.45 15.87 4.44
C THR A 146 6.75 15.47 5.12
N LEU A 147 7.86 15.76 4.48
CA LEU A 147 9.21 15.57 5.00
C LEU A 147 9.90 16.93 5.02
N ALA A 148 10.17 17.46 6.22
CA ALA A 148 10.88 18.73 6.39
C ALA A 148 12.26 18.48 7.01
N PHE A 149 13.27 19.12 6.44
CA PHE A 149 14.60 19.14 7.02
C PHE A 149 14.61 20.06 8.25
N VAL A 150 15.14 19.55 9.37
CA VAL A 150 15.25 20.30 10.62
C VAL A 150 16.69 20.80 10.79
N GLU A 151 17.63 19.88 10.98
CA GLU A 151 19.04 20.20 11.14
C GLU A 151 19.95 19.01 10.79
N ILE A 152 21.25 19.27 10.67
CA ILE A 152 22.28 18.23 10.59
C ILE A 152 23.00 18.19 11.93
N GLU A 153 22.85 17.09 12.66
CA GLU A 153 23.68 16.81 13.82
C GLU A 153 25.03 16.21 13.41
N LYS A 154 26.10 16.60 14.12
CA LYS A 154 27.44 16.03 13.91
C LYS A 154 27.61 14.65 14.56
N THR A 155 26.69 14.29 15.45
CA THR A 155 26.70 13.02 16.16
C THR A 155 26.35 11.90 15.19
N PRO A 156 27.24 10.93 14.94
CA PRO A 156 26.93 9.84 14.04
C PRO A 156 25.82 8.97 14.63
N VAL A 157 24.80 8.68 13.83
CA VAL A 157 23.75 7.71 14.19
C VAL A 157 24.39 6.32 14.23
N LEU A 158 24.50 5.74 15.43
CA LEU A 158 24.97 4.37 15.58
C LEU A 158 23.83 3.41 15.25
N PRO A 159 24.00 2.50 14.27
CA PRO A 159 22.99 1.50 13.99
C PRO A 159 22.80 0.60 15.21
N ILE A 160 21.58 0.11 15.40
CA ILE A 160 21.28 -0.91 16.41
C ILE A 160 22.20 -2.11 16.16
N LYS A 161 22.79 -2.67 17.22
CA LYS A 161 23.60 -3.89 17.16
C LYS A 161 22.72 -5.11 16.88
N ALA A 162 22.41 -5.32 15.61
CA ALA A 162 21.64 -6.45 15.11
C ALA A 162 22.13 -6.81 13.71
N ASP A 163 21.87 -8.04 13.27
CA ASP A 163 22.17 -8.47 11.91
C ASP A 163 21.14 -7.87 10.94
N TYR A 164 21.63 -7.14 9.93
CA TYR A 164 20.81 -6.55 8.90
C TYR A 164 20.71 -7.49 7.70
N LEU A 165 19.52 -8.05 7.49
CA LEU A 165 19.25 -8.95 6.38
C LEU A 165 18.69 -8.14 5.20
N ALA A 166 18.95 -8.61 3.98
CA ALA A 166 18.34 -8.04 2.79
C ALA A 166 16.83 -8.30 2.82
N ARG A 167 16.02 -7.25 2.66
CA ARG A 167 14.56 -7.25 2.68
C ARG A 167 14.00 -6.78 1.34
N GLY A 168 14.56 -7.27 0.24
CA GLY A 168 14.06 -6.96 -1.10
C GLY A 168 14.29 -5.51 -1.54
N SER A 169 13.41 -5.04 -2.42
CA SER A 169 13.48 -3.73 -3.04
C SER A 169 12.67 -2.68 -2.27
N LEU A 170 12.55 -1.49 -2.85
CA LEU A 170 11.68 -0.42 -2.35
C LEU A 170 10.19 -0.68 -2.66
N GLN A 171 9.88 -1.63 -3.54
CA GLN A 171 8.50 -1.98 -3.89
C GLN A 171 7.77 -2.57 -2.68
N TYR A 172 6.47 -2.27 -2.57
CA TYR A 172 5.61 -2.84 -1.56
C TYR A 172 5.58 -4.37 -1.69
N GLU A 173 5.66 -5.06 -0.55
CA GLU A 173 5.56 -6.51 -0.49
C GLU A 173 4.33 -6.91 0.31
N PHE A 174 3.39 -7.61 -0.33
CA PHE A 174 2.22 -8.15 0.34
C PHE A 174 2.61 -9.17 1.41
N ALA A 175 1.98 -9.10 2.57
CA ALA A 175 2.12 -10.04 3.67
C ALA A 175 0.77 -10.65 4.05
N THR A 176 0.51 -10.87 5.34
CA THR A 176 -0.69 -11.59 5.80
C THR A 176 -1.99 -10.80 5.66
N GLU A 177 -1.93 -9.50 5.34
CA GLU A 177 -3.11 -8.67 5.09
C GLU A 177 -3.98 -9.20 3.94
N ILE A 178 -3.40 -9.93 2.99
CA ILE A 178 -4.13 -10.54 1.87
C ILE A 178 -5.12 -11.63 2.31
N LEU A 179 -4.98 -12.15 3.53
CA LEU A 179 -5.87 -13.16 4.08
C LEU A 179 -7.22 -12.56 4.50
N GLN A 180 -7.26 -11.25 4.79
CA GLN A 180 -8.48 -10.54 5.15
C GLN A 180 -9.20 -10.01 3.91
N THR A 181 -10.53 -10.10 3.89
CA THR A 181 -11.34 -9.36 2.91
C THR A 181 -11.60 -7.94 3.41
N PRO A 182 -11.61 -6.91 2.55
CA PRO A 182 -11.76 -5.51 2.97
C PRO A 182 -13.20 -5.13 3.36
N ILE A 183 -14.02 -6.09 3.78
CA ILE A 183 -15.44 -5.88 4.15
C ILE A 183 -15.57 -5.52 5.63
N GLN A 184 -14.79 -6.18 6.49
CA GLN A 184 -14.79 -5.95 7.93
C GLN A 184 -13.38 -6.08 8.47
N LEU A 185 -12.91 -5.05 9.19
CA LEU A 185 -11.68 -5.10 9.96
C LEU A 185 -11.89 -6.02 11.17
N LEU A 186 -11.19 -7.14 11.18
CA LEU A 186 -11.20 -8.08 12.29
C LEU A 186 -9.90 -8.03 13.07
N LYS A 187 -10.03 -7.85 14.38
CA LYS A 187 -8.94 -8.11 15.31
C LYS A 187 -8.93 -9.61 15.63
N ILE A 188 -7.95 -10.31 15.06
CA ILE A 188 -7.75 -11.74 15.30
C ILE A 188 -6.72 -11.89 16.41
N THR A 189 -7.15 -12.38 17.58
CA THR A 189 -6.26 -12.66 18.72
C THR A 189 -6.14 -14.16 18.99
N ASP A 190 -7.26 -14.88 18.87
CA ASP A 190 -7.36 -16.32 19.04
C ASP A 190 -8.35 -16.84 18.00
N ALA A 191 -7.83 -17.22 16.83
CA ALA A 191 -8.67 -17.65 15.73
C ALA A 191 -9.56 -18.86 16.09
N PRO A 192 -9.05 -19.94 16.73
CA PRO A 192 -9.91 -21.06 17.16
C PRO A 192 -11.07 -20.65 18.06
N ALA A 193 -10.82 -19.86 19.11
CA ALA A 193 -11.87 -19.44 20.03
C ALA A 193 -12.91 -18.55 19.32
N GLN A 194 -12.45 -17.60 18.50
CA GLN A 194 -13.33 -16.71 17.74
C GLN A 194 -14.16 -17.46 16.69
N ILE A 195 -13.63 -18.53 16.08
CA ILE A 195 -14.39 -19.38 15.14
C ILE A 195 -15.55 -20.06 15.86
N ILE A 196 -15.29 -20.67 17.03
CA ILE A 196 -16.31 -21.37 17.82
C ILE A 196 -17.43 -20.40 18.24
N GLU A 197 -17.06 -19.19 18.68
CA GLU A 197 -18.02 -18.15 19.06
C GLU A 197 -18.93 -17.75 17.89
N VAL A 198 -18.35 -17.49 16.72
CA VAL A 198 -19.10 -17.09 15.53
C VAL A 198 -19.98 -18.23 15.00
N LEU A 199 -19.48 -19.48 15.01
CA LEU A 199 -20.27 -20.66 14.65
C LEU A 199 -21.48 -20.82 15.56
N LYS A 200 -21.28 -20.73 16.88
CA LYS A 200 -22.38 -20.80 17.85
C LYS A 200 -23.44 -19.72 17.59
N HIS A 201 -23.00 -18.49 17.34
CA HIS A 201 -23.91 -17.38 17.03
C HIS A 201 -24.74 -17.65 15.76
N LEU A 202 -24.10 -18.13 14.69
CA LEU A 202 -24.79 -18.46 13.43
C LEU A 202 -25.83 -19.59 13.62
N VAL A 203 -25.49 -20.63 14.37
CA VAL A 203 -26.40 -21.76 14.63
C VAL A 203 -27.60 -21.34 15.50
N GLU A 204 -27.35 -20.64 16.61
CA GLU A 204 -28.41 -20.32 17.58
C GLU A 204 -29.38 -19.25 17.08
N ASN A 205 -28.92 -18.30 16.26
CA ASN A 205 -29.72 -17.14 15.86
C ASN A 205 -30.35 -17.28 14.47
N ASN A 206 -30.15 -18.37 13.73
CA ASN A 206 -30.65 -18.52 12.36
C ASN A 206 -31.63 -19.71 12.18
N VAL A 207 -32.28 -20.15 13.26
CA VAL A 207 -33.13 -21.36 13.26
C VAL A 207 -34.46 -21.17 12.51
N ALA A 208 -35.27 -20.19 12.93
CA ALA A 208 -36.59 -19.95 12.33
C ALA A 208 -36.57 -18.92 11.20
N MET A 209 -35.73 -17.90 11.34
CA MET A 209 -35.52 -16.82 10.39
C MET A 209 -34.05 -16.44 10.42
N VAL A 210 -33.51 -16.06 9.26
CA VAL A 210 -32.14 -15.56 9.16
C VAL A 210 -32.05 -14.25 9.92
N HIS A 211 -31.08 -14.16 10.83
CA HIS A 211 -30.80 -12.94 11.58
C HIS A 211 -30.12 -11.91 10.68
N ASP A 212 -30.40 -10.62 10.90
CA ASP A 212 -29.92 -9.54 10.02
C ASP A 212 -28.39 -9.47 9.90
N ASP A 213 -27.66 -9.86 10.95
CA ASP A 213 -26.19 -9.87 10.96
C ASP A 213 -25.55 -11.16 10.44
N ALA A 214 -26.35 -12.18 10.12
CA ALA A 214 -25.85 -13.49 9.68
C ALA A 214 -24.90 -13.40 8.47
N PRO A 215 -25.16 -12.56 7.43
CA PRO A 215 -24.22 -12.41 6.32
C PRO A 215 -22.85 -11.89 6.77
N LEU A 216 -22.82 -10.91 7.68
CA LEU A 216 -21.57 -10.32 8.19
C LEU A 216 -20.84 -11.32 9.10
N LYS A 217 -21.55 -12.03 9.97
CA LYS A 217 -21.01 -13.11 10.81
C LYS A 217 -20.43 -14.24 9.97
N PHE A 218 -21.07 -14.59 8.85
CA PHE A 218 -20.55 -15.58 7.93
C PHE A 218 -19.25 -15.11 7.24
N VAL A 219 -19.19 -13.85 6.79
CA VAL A 219 -17.95 -13.26 6.27
C VAL A 219 -16.84 -13.27 7.33
N GLN A 220 -17.19 -12.93 8.58
CA GLN A 220 -16.26 -13.00 9.71
C GLN A 220 -15.72 -14.42 9.93
N LEU A 221 -16.59 -15.44 9.89
CA LEU A 221 -16.19 -16.84 9.97
C LEU A 221 -15.20 -17.22 8.85
N VAL A 222 -15.49 -16.84 7.61
CA VAL A 222 -14.62 -17.11 6.45
C VAL A 222 -13.23 -16.47 6.65
N GLN A 223 -13.17 -15.23 7.14
CA GLN A 223 -11.90 -14.54 7.41
C GLN A 223 -11.10 -15.22 8.52
N LEU A 224 -11.75 -15.65 9.61
CA LEU A 224 -11.09 -16.38 10.70
C LEU A 224 -10.55 -17.74 10.23
N LEU A 225 -11.32 -18.47 9.42
CA LEU A 225 -10.90 -19.74 8.83
C LEU A 225 -9.69 -19.59 7.91
N ARG A 226 -9.59 -18.49 7.15
CA ARG A 226 -8.41 -18.19 6.31
C ARG A 226 -7.14 -17.93 7.13
N PHE A 227 -7.27 -17.53 8.38
CA PHE A 227 -6.15 -17.29 9.28
C PHE A 227 -5.78 -18.54 10.10
N ALA A 228 -6.74 -19.44 10.34
CA ALA A 228 -6.52 -20.67 11.07
C ALA A 228 -5.66 -21.68 10.28
N THR A 229 -4.90 -22.50 11.01
CA THR A 229 -4.18 -23.63 10.41
C THR A 229 -5.12 -24.81 10.17
N LEU A 230 -4.71 -25.76 9.33
CA LEU A 230 -5.50 -26.96 9.06
C LEU A 230 -5.79 -27.75 10.35
N GLU A 231 -4.81 -27.88 11.24
CA GLU A 231 -4.95 -28.62 12.50
C GLU A 231 -6.02 -27.99 13.40
N ASN A 232 -6.06 -26.65 13.46
CA ASN A 232 -7.09 -25.94 14.22
C ASN A 232 -8.48 -26.17 13.62
N ILE A 233 -8.61 -26.14 12.29
CA ILE A 233 -9.88 -26.39 11.60
C ILE A 233 -10.35 -27.83 11.84
N GLU A 234 -9.46 -28.82 11.74
CA GLU A 234 -9.77 -30.23 12.01
C GLU A 234 -10.21 -30.45 13.47
N ALA A 235 -9.56 -29.78 14.42
CA ALA A 235 -9.93 -29.85 15.83
C ALA A 235 -11.34 -29.27 16.08
N ILE A 236 -11.68 -28.13 15.48
CA ILE A 236 -13.01 -27.51 15.58
C ILE A 236 -14.07 -28.40 14.93
N TRP A 237 -13.77 -28.98 13.76
CA TRP A 237 -14.65 -29.94 13.09
C TRP A 237 -14.90 -31.18 13.95
N ALA A 238 -13.87 -31.76 14.55
CA ALA A 238 -14.00 -32.94 15.40
C ALA A 238 -14.92 -32.70 16.61
N GLN A 239 -14.89 -31.50 17.18
CA GLN A 239 -15.77 -31.10 18.30
C GLN A 239 -17.23 -30.90 17.87
N SER A 240 -17.46 -30.47 16.63
CA SER A 240 -18.78 -30.03 16.17
C SER A 240 -19.51 -31.09 15.32
N ARG A 241 -18.80 -32.09 14.78
CA ARG A 241 -19.36 -33.12 13.88
C ARG A 241 -20.57 -33.88 14.44
N THR A 242 -20.68 -34.01 15.76
CA THR A 242 -21.78 -34.76 16.41
C THR A 242 -23.00 -33.89 16.75
N ASN A 243 -22.91 -32.58 16.62
CA ASN A 243 -24.00 -31.62 16.82
C ASN A 243 -24.22 -30.83 15.51
N PRO A 244 -24.93 -31.42 14.54
CA PRO A 244 -25.20 -30.80 13.24
C PRO A 244 -26.11 -29.57 13.33
#